data_AF-A0A9Q1BEB0-F1
#
_entry.id   AF-A0A9Q1BEB0-F1
#
_cell.length_a   1.000
_cell.length_b   1.000
_cell.length_c   1.000
_cell.angle_alpha   90.00
_cell.angle_beta   90.00
_cell.angle_gamma   90.00
#
_symmetry.space_group_name_H-M   'P 1'
#
loop_
_entity.id
_entity.type
_entity.pdbx_description
1 polymer ?
#
loop_
_entity_poly.entity_id
_entity_poly.type
_entity_poly.pdbx_seq_one_letter_code
_entity_poly.pdbx_strand_id
1 'polypeptide(L)'
;MKRRSERKWLKSGLEIDKQIYCDQSKAYHRMIEQAKCNYHRNEIAKCDEKQLFKLVDRISNPASTPKLPDHDCKKSLANDFSRFFHNKIQMLLNRLTIISLPTVSIDLPESCGSSFTSFHEVSKEEVQKIIMNSATKSCALDPIPTILFKQCLDSLLPVVTSIVNTSLSSGCLPRILKVAHVTPNLKKPKLDRNDLKNYRPISNLKFISKVIERVVSAQLTSYLHSIVPISSEVRNLGVIFDNALDMKEHVRRIVQAASFAIYKIGRLHKFLDSTSAERLVHAFVSSRLDYCNSLLYGLPSNEIDKLQRVQNSAARLVTRRKKYDHIKPVLHELHWLPVRERIIYKIALLTYKALHGMAPSYIADLLSEYKPSRSLRSSSQCFLKRPQSVCTSYYGDRSFSVAAPTVWNNLPHHIRTATSVSSLKTRLKTYLF
;
A
#
# COMPACT_ATOMS: atom_id res chain seq x y z
N MET A 1 -7.22 22.75 -44.41
CA MET A 1 -8.64 23.14 -44.63
C MET A 1 -9.12 24.23 -43.68
N LYS A 2 -9.09 24.06 -42.34
CA LYS A 2 -9.52 25.09 -41.36
C LYS A 2 -9.03 26.53 -41.64
N ARG A 3 -7.70 26.72 -41.78
CA ARG A 3 -7.10 28.06 -42.05
C ARG A 3 -7.54 28.68 -43.39
N ARG A 4 -7.93 27.86 -44.38
CA ARG A 4 -8.41 28.35 -45.68
C ARG A 4 -9.81 28.96 -45.53
N SER A 5 -10.66 28.32 -44.74
CA SER A 5 -12.04 28.75 -44.48
C SER A 5 -12.12 29.93 -43.53
N GLU A 6 -11.22 29.99 -42.54
CA GLU A 6 -11.00 31.16 -41.68
C GLU A 6 -10.64 32.40 -42.50
N ARG A 7 -9.65 32.28 -43.39
CA ARG A 7 -9.25 33.38 -44.30
C ARG A 7 -10.37 33.80 -45.25
N LYS A 8 -11.20 32.86 -45.71
CA LYS A 8 -12.34 33.15 -46.60
C LYS A 8 -13.41 33.95 -45.87
N TRP A 9 -13.80 33.53 -44.66
CA TRP A 9 -14.74 34.25 -43.81
C TRP A 9 -14.26 35.67 -43.47
N LEU A 10 -12.98 35.81 -43.06
CA LEU A 10 -12.39 37.12 -42.76
C LEU A 10 -12.38 38.08 -43.96
N LYS A 11 -12.40 37.54 -45.19
CA LYS A 11 -12.41 38.34 -46.43
C LYS A 11 -13.82 38.64 -46.93
N SER A 12 -14.78 37.72 -46.77
CA SER A 12 -16.14 37.87 -47.32
C SER A 12 -17.14 38.48 -46.34
N GLY A 13 -16.95 38.31 -45.02
CA GLY A 13 -17.87 38.79 -43.99
C GLY A 13 -19.24 38.08 -43.96
N LEU A 14 -19.50 37.11 -44.84
CA LEU A 14 -20.79 36.44 -44.97
C LEU A 14 -21.00 35.40 -43.86
N GLU A 15 -22.23 35.30 -43.33
CA GLU A 15 -22.58 34.34 -42.27
C GLU A 15 -22.43 32.88 -42.75
N ILE A 16 -22.64 32.62 -44.04
CA ILE A 16 -22.44 31.29 -44.65
C ILE A 16 -20.98 30.83 -44.53
N ASP A 17 -20.01 31.73 -44.79
CA ASP A 17 -18.59 31.40 -44.70
C ASP A 17 -18.14 31.23 -43.23
N LYS A 18 -18.76 31.95 -42.29
CA LYS A 18 -18.58 31.77 -40.84
C LYS A 18 -19.06 30.39 -40.38
N GLN A 19 -20.24 29.96 -40.85
CA GLN A 19 -20.78 28.64 -40.54
C GLN A 19 -19.85 27.52 -41.07
N ILE A 20 -19.36 27.65 -42.31
CA ILE A 20 -18.39 26.73 -42.91
C ILE A 20 -17.10 26.66 -42.08
N TYR A 21 -16.57 27.81 -41.62
CA TYR A 21 -15.40 27.82 -40.73
C TYR A 21 -15.69 27.11 -39.40
N CYS A 22 -16.82 27.41 -38.75
CA CYS A 22 -17.23 26.77 -37.50
C CYS A 22 -17.32 25.24 -37.65
N ASP A 23 -17.94 24.76 -38.72
CA ASP A 23 -18.11 23.32 -38.94
C ASP A 23 -16.80 22.63 -39.28
N GLN A 24 -15.92 23.26 -40.05
CA GLN A 24 -14.57 22.74 -40.28
C GLN A 24 -13.68 22.80 -39.04
N SER A 25 -13.85 23.80 -38.17
CA SER A 25 -13.14 23.88 -36.89
C SER A 25 -13.60 22.76 -35.96
N LYS A 26 -14.92 22.49 -35.88
CA LYS A 26 -15.47 21.34 -35.14
C LYS A 26 -14.97 20.02 -35.70
N ALA A 27 -14.92 19.87 -37.03
CA ALA A 27 -14.41 18.65 -37.68
C ALA A 27 -12.92 18.43 -37.39
N TYR A 28 -12.09 19.48 -37.48
CA TYR A 28 -10.67 19.42 -37.15
C TYR A 28 -10.43 19.02 -35.69
N HIS A 29 -11.13 19.62 -34.74
CA HIS A 29 -11.00 19.25 -33.33
C HIS A 29 -11.48 17.81 -33.07
N ARG A 30 -12.56 17.37 -33.72
CA ARG A 30 -13.01 15.97 -33.69
C ARG A 30 -11.93 15.02 -34.20
N MET A 31 -11.26 15.34 -35.31
CA MET A 31 -10.17 14.52 -35.85
C MET A 31 -8.95 14.47 -34.92
N ILE A 32 -8.57 15.58 -34.29
CA ILE A 32 -7.50 15.59 -33.28
C ILE A 32 -7.86 14.73 -32.07
N GLU A 33 -9.08 14.90 -31.53
CA GLU A 33 -9.54 14.08 -30.41
C GLU A 33 -9.52 12.59 -30.80
N GLN A 34 -10.02 12.24 -31.98
CA GLN A 34 -10.05 10.87 -32.47
C GLN A 34 -8.63 10.29 -32.67
N ALA A 35 -7.69 11.06 -33.21
CA ALA A 35 -6.29 10.66 -33.33
C ALA A 35 -5.64 10.42 -31.96
N LYS A 36 -5.87 11.32 -30.99
CA LYS A 36 -5.38 11.15 -29.60
C LYS A 36 -6.00 9.92 -28.93
N CYS A 37 -7.30 9.69 -29.12
CA CYS A 37 -7.99 8.51 -28.62
C CYS A 37 -7.38 7.23 -29.21
N ASN A 38 -7.14 7.19 -30.52
CA ASN A 38 -6.56 6.03 -31.17
C ASN A 38 -5.12 5.76 -30.71
N TYR A 39 -4.30 6.81 -30.57
CA TYR A 39 -2.94 6.69 -30.04
C TYR A 39 -2.92 6.08 -28.63
N HIS A 40 -3.68 6.66 -27.69
CA HIS A 40 -3.71 6.17 -26.31
C HIS A 40 -4.37 4.78 -26.18
N ARG A 41 -5.40 4.48 -26.98
CA ARG A 41 -6.03 3.16 -27.03
C ARG A 41 -5.03 2.09 -27.47
N ASN A 42 -4.24 2.37 -28.50
CA ASN A 42 -3.22 1.45 -28.98
C ASN A 42 -2.10 1.23 -27.96
N GLU A 43 -1.69 2.27 -27.24
CA GLU A 43 -0.70 2.15 -26.16
C GLU A 43 -1.23 1.31 -24.98
N ILE A 44 -2.49 1.51 -24.60
CA ILE A 44 -3.13 0.75 -23.52
C ILE A 44 -3.31 -0.72 -23.87
N ALA A 45 -3.68 -1.02 -25.12
CA ALA A 45 -3.82 -2.39 -25.61
C ALA A 45 -2.51 -3.19 -25.53
N LYS A 46 -1.37 -2.51 -25.68
CA LYS A 46 -0.03 -3.12 -25.62
C LYS A 46 0.54 -3.25 -24.20
N CYS A 47 -0.10 -2.68 -23.18
CA CYS A 47 0.43 -2.62 -21.82
C CYS A 47 -0.03 -3.80 -20.93
N ASP A 48 0.91 -4.34 -20.15
CA ASP A 48 0.63 -5.19 -18.98
C ASP A 48 0.05 -4.36 -17.80
N GLU A 49 -0.39 -5.01 -16.72
CA GLU A 49 -0.99 -4.33 -15.55
C GLU A 49 -0.07 -3.28 -14.89
N LYS A 50 1.25 -3.51 -14.86
CA LYS A 50 2.24 -2.59 -14.25
C LYS A 50 2.60 -1.44 -15.18
N GLN A 51 2.67 -1.69 -16.48
CA GLN A 51 2.90 -0.71 -17.53
C GLN A 51 1.69 0.19 -17.69
N LEU A 52 0.47 -0.36 -17.60
CA LEU A 52 -0.78 0.38 -17.61
C LEU A 52 -0.85 1.36 -16.42
N PHE A 53 -0.39 0.94 -15.24
CA PHE A 53 -0.28 1.83 -14.08
C PHE A 53 0.64 3.03 -14.36
N LYS A 54 1.84 2.77 -14.93
CA LYS A 54 2.78 3.84 -15.30
C LYS A 54 2.24 4.72 -16.43
N LEU A 55 1.53 4.15 -17.39
CA LEU A 55 0.93 4.86 -18.51
C LEU A 55 -0.20 5.78 -18.03
N VAL A 56 -1.11 5.30 -17.17
CA VAL A 56 -2.14 6.14 -16.57
C VAL A 56 -1.53 7.25 -15.72
N ASP A 57 -0.48 6.96 -14.94
CA ASP A 57 0.19 8.00 -14.18
C ASP A 57 0.96 8.97 -15.08
N ARG A 58 1.47 8.54 -16.25
CA ARG A 58 2.12 9.40 -17.26
C ARG A 58 1.12 10.24 -18.07
N ILE A 59 -0.03 9.69 -18.42
CA ILE A 59 -1.11 10.43 -19.13
C ILE A 59 -1.77 11.40 -18.16
N SER A 60 -1.99 10.97 -16.91
CA SER A 60 -2.51 11.84 -15.85
C SER A 60 -1.48 12.87 -15.39
N ASN A 61 -0.18 12.60 -15.57
CA ASN A 61 0.93 13.47 -15.19
C ASN A 61 2.07 13.36 -16.23
N PRO A 62 2.12 14.27 -17.22
CA PRO A 62 3.10 14.21 -18.30
C PRO A 62 4.57 14.16 -17.81
N ALA A 63 5.32 13.18 -18.35
CA ALA A 63 6.76 12.91 -18.34
C ALA A 63 7.52 12.67 -17.01
N SER A 64 8.21 11.52 -16.95
CA SER A 64 9.33 11.24 -16.05
C SER A 64 10.50 12.12 -16.45
N THR A 65 10.79 13.09 -15.60
CA THR A 65 11.99 13.92 -15.67
C THR A 65 13.25 13.06 -15.40
N PRO A 66 14.41 13.43 -15.96
CA PRO A 66 15.73 13.01 -15.49
C PRO A 66 15.81 12.97 -13.96
N LYS A 67 16.41 11.91 -13.40
CA LYS A 67 16.45 11.68 -11.94
C LYS A 67 17.37 12.64 -11.20
N LEU A 68 18.36 13.20 -11.89
CA LEU A 68 19.35 14.10 -11.34
C LEU A 68 19.17 15.51 -11.94
N PRO A 69 19.63 16.55 -11.24
CA PRO A 69 19.70 17.90 -11.79
C PRO A 69 20.49 17.92 -13.10
N ASP A 70 20.23 18.91 -13.94
CA ASP A 70 21.06 19.19 -15.11
C ASP A 70 22.46 19.61 -14.61
N HIS A 71 23.53 19.06 -15.19
CA HIS A 71 24.91 19.28 -14.72
C HIS A 71 25.95 19.01 -15.79
N ASP A 72 27.03 19.78 -15.77
CA ASP A 72 28.17 19.63 -16.70
C ASP A 72 29.18 18.58 -16.22
N CYS A 73 29.37 18.47 -14.88
CA CYS A 73 30.35 17.57 -14.28
C CYS A 73 29.79 16.84 -13.05
N LYS A 74 29.91 15.51 -13.02
CA LYS A 74 29.44 14.65 -11.92
C LYS A 74 30.11 14.98 -10.58
N LYS A 75 31.40 15.33 -10.60
CA LYS A 75 32.16 15.67 -9.38
C LYS A 75 31.68 17.00 -8.79
N SER A 76 31.42 18.00 -9.63
CA SER A 76 30.85 19.28 -9.18
C SER A 76 29.49 19.06 -8.55
N LEU A 77 28.60 18.33 -9.24
CA LEU A 77 27.26 18.04 -8.76
C LEU A 77 27.26 17.31 -7.40
N ALA A 78 28.16 16.34 -7.22
CA ALA A 78 28.31 15.64 -5.95
C ALA A 78 28.72 16.59 -4.81
N ASN A 79 29.64 17.53 -5.09
CA ASN A 79 30.04 18.55 -4.13
C ASN A 79 28.91 19.55 -3.83
N ASP A 80 28.10 19.90 -4.82
CA ASP A 80 26.92 20.76 -4.65
C ASP A 80 25.89 20.09 -3.72
N PHE A 81 25.58 18.81 -3.94
CA PHE A 81 24.74 18.04 -3.03
C PHE A 81 25.32 17.95 -1.62
N SER A 82 26.63 17.70 -1.50
CA SER A 82 27.31 17.61 -0.21
C SER A 82 27.23 18.91 0.58
N ARG A 83 27.58 20.04 -0.06
CA ARG A 83 27.45 21.39 0.51
C ARG A 83 26.00 21.69 0.90
N PHE A 84 25.05 21.38 0.01
CA PHE A 84 23.64 21.61 0.28
C PHE A 84 23.13 20.83 1.50
N PHE A 85 23.38 19.52 1.56
CA PHE A 85 22.95 18.70 2.70
C PHE A 85 23.65 19.12 4.00
N HIS A 86 24.94 19.45 3.95
CA HIS A 86 25.67 19.95 5.11
C HIS A 86 25.08 21.26 5.63
N ASN A 87 24.92 22.26 4.76
CA ASN A 87 24.36 23.57 5.13
C ASN A 87 22.95 23.42 5.69
N LYS A 88 22.15 22.52 5.12
CA LYS A 88 20.80 22.24 5.63
C LYS A 88 20.83 21.67 7.06
N ILE A 89 21.77 20.78 7.37
CA ILE A 89 21.94 20.26 8.74
C ILE A 89 22.34 21.41 9.67
N GLN A 90 23.31 22.24 9.29
CA GLN A 90 23.72 23.40 10.10
C GLN A 90 22.56 24.36 10.36
N MET A 91 21.74 24.66 9.34
CA MET A 91 20.55 25.47 9.52
C MET A 91 19.54 24.84 10.49
N LEU A 92 19.36 23.51 10.46
CA LEU A 92 18.48 22.83 11.41
C LEU A 92 19.04 22.91 12.83
N LEU A 93 20.35 22.70 13.01
CA LEU A 93 21.01 22.85 14.31
C LEU A 93 20.87 24.28 14.85
N ASN A 94 21.15 25.29 14.01
CA ASN A 94 21.00 26.70 14.39
C ASN A 94 19.55 27.05 14.75
N ARG A 95 18.57 26.48 14.04
CA ARG A 95 17.15 26.66 14.39
C ARG A 95 16.81 26.00 15.72
N LEU A 96 17.39 24.84 16.04
CA LEU A 96 17.18 24.18 17.32
C LEU A 96 17.79 24.99 18.48
N THR A 97 18.94 25.63 18.29
CA THR A 97 19.56 26.50 19.31
C THR A 97 18.84 27.84 19.50
N ILE A 98 18.16 28.36 18.47
CA ILE A 98 17.41 29.63 18.55
C ILE A 98 16.01 29.45 19.14
N ILE A 99 15.51 28.22 19.28
CA ILE A 99 14.38 27.96 20.17
C ILE A 99 14.91 28.13 21.60
N SER A 100 15.07 29.39 22.03
CA SER A 100 14.76 29.74 23.41
C SER A 100 13.34 29.25 23.59
N LEU A 101 13.18 28.08 24.22
CA LEU A 101 11.84 27.62 24.56
C LEU A 101 11.19 28.79 25.28
N PRO A 102 10.04 29.33 24.82
CA PRO A 102 9.22 30.08 25.75
C PRO A 102 9.06 29.14 26.93
N THR A 103 9.51 29.58 28.11
CA THR A 103 9.41 28.83 29.36
C THR A 103 7.93 28.71 29.66
N VAL A 104 7.24 27.84 28.94
CA VAL A 104 5.96 27.32 29.33
C VAL A 104 6.33 26.32 30.40
N SER A 105 6.24 26.76 31.65
CA SER A 105 6.15 25.88 32.80
C SER A 105 4.89 25.03 32.60
N ILE A 106 5.04 23.96 31.83
CA ILE A 106 4.11 22.85 31.81
C ILE A 106 4.45 22.11 33.09
N ASP A 107 3.50 22.07 34.03
CA ASP A 107 3.52 21.10 35.12
C ASP A 107 3.41 19.70 34.50
N LEU A 108 4.55 19.22 34.00
CA LEU A 108 4.73 17.84 33.59
C LEU A 108 4.65 17.02 34.89
N PRO A 109 3.77 15.99 34.95
CA PRO A 109 3.75 15.11 36.10
C PRO A 109 5.18 14.59 36.35
N GLU A 110 5.63 14.75 37.60
CA GLU A 110 6.99 14.46 38.02
C GLU A 110 7.40 13.05 37.59
N SER A 111 8.40 13.00 36.72
CA SER A 111 9.13 11.80 36.29
C SER A 111 8.32 10.71 35.58
N CYS A 112 8.71 10.41 34.34
CA CYS A 112 8.52 9.07 33.83
C CYS A 112 9.33 8.13 34.75
N GLY A 113 8.66 7.31 35.58
CA GLY A 113 9.32 6.39 36.53
C GLY A 113 10.16 5.29 35.87
N SER A 114 10.28 5.30 34.55
CA SER A 114 11.12 4.40 33.77
C SER A 114 12.21 5.22 33.08
N SER A 115 13.47 4.82 33.28
CA SER A 115 14.66 5.41 32.64
C SER A 115 15.54 4.31 32.06
N PHE A 116 16.03 4.50 30.83
CA PHE A 116 17.03 3.62 30.23
C PHE A 116 18.41 4.18 30.58
N THR A 117 19.06 3.60 31.59
CA THR A 117 20.28 4.16 32.18
C THR A 117 21.55 3.71 31.49
N SER A 118 21.59 2.49 30.95
CA SER A 118 22.80 1.92 30.37
C SER A 118 22.53 0.83 29.35
N PHE A 119 23.44 0.72 28.38
CA PHE A 119 23.56 -0.47 27.54
C PHE A 119 24.30 -1.57 28.28
N HIS A 120 23.92 -2.82 28.02
CA HIS A 120 24.59 -3.99 28.55
C HIS A 120 25.55 -4.57 27.50
N GLU A 121 26.66 -5.16 27.94
CA GLU A 121 27.55 -5.88 27.03
C GLU A 121 26.86 -7.10 26.41
N VAL A 122 27.27 -7.45 25.20
CA VAL A 122 26.73 -8.59 24.45
C VAL A 122 27.76 -9.70 24.29
N SER A 123 27.27 -10.94 24.25
CA SER A 123 28.10 -12.12 24.07
C SER A 123 28.53 -12.30 22.60
N LYS A 124 29.52 -13.17 22.34
CA LYS A 124 29.95 -13.51 20.98
C LYS A 124 28.80 -14.15 20.19
N GLU A 125 28.02 -14.99 20.85
CA GLU A 125 26.88 -15.72 20.27
C GLU A 125 25.78 -14.74 19.83
N GLU A 126 25.50 -13.71 20.63
CA GLU A 126 24.54 -12.66 20.29
C GLU A 126 24.98 -11.84 19.07
N VAL A 127 26.25 -11.44 19.04
CA VAL A 127 26.83 -10.70 17.92
C VAL A 127 26.82 -11.55 16.64
N GLN A 128 27.18 -12.83 16.74
CA GLN A 128 27.13 -13.77 15.62
C GLN A 128 25.72 -13.88 15.05
N LYS A 129 24.71 -14.05 15.92
CA LYS A 129 23.30 -14.10 15.53
C LYS A 129 22.85 -12.82 14.81
N ILE A 130 23.25 -11.65 15.30
CA ILE A 130 22.91 -10.36 14.68
C ILE A 130 23.54 -10.23 13.28
N ILE A 131 24.80 -10.63 13.14
CA ILE A 131 25.53 -10.58 11.87
C ILE A 131 24.90 -11.53 10.85
N MET A 132 24.62 -12.77 11.23
CA MET A 132 24.04 -13.76 10.32
C MET A 132 22.65 -13.33 9.83
N ASN A 133 21.82 -12.75 10.72
CA ASN A 133 20.48 -12.25 10.38
C ASN A 133 20.47 -10.90 9.63
N SER A 134 21.63 -10.24 9.48
CA SER A 134 21.72 -8.97 8.74
C SER A 134 21.77 -9.19 7.24
N ALA A 135 21.21 -8.26 6.45
CA ALA A 135 21.25 -8.35 5.00
C ALA A 135 22.70 -8.34 4.46
N THR A 136 22.99 -9.15 3.44
CA THR A 136 24.29 -9.25 2.75
C THR A 136 24.51 -8.07 1.79
N LYS A 137 24.39 -6.84 2.30
CA LYS A 137 24.67 -5.61 1.56
C LYS A 137 26.05 -5.10 1.90
N SER A 138 26.89 -4.89 0.89
CA SER A 138 28.23 -4.31 1.06
C SER A 138 28.20 -2.80 0.93
N CYS A 139 29.02 -2.11 1.71
CA CYS A 139 29.41 -0.74 1.44
C CYS A 139 30.70 -0.72 0.62
N ALA A 140 30.85 0.25 -0.29
CA ALA A 140 32.09 0.44 -1.03
C ALA A 140 33.27 0.86 -0.13
N LEU A 141 33.00 1.26 1.11
CA LEU A 141 33.99 1.62 2.12
C LEU A 141 34.37 0.45 3.04
N ASP A 142 33.72 -0.71 2.89
CA ASP A 142 34.09 -1.90 3.67
C ASP A 142 35.39 -2.50 3.11
N PRO A 143 36.29 -3.01 3.98
CA PRO A 143 37.56 -3.59 3.54
C PRO A 143 37.35 -4.89 2.75
N ILE A 144 36.27 -5.62 3.05
CA ILE A 144 35.86 -6.83 2.35
C ILE A 144 34.35 -6.81 2.13
N PRO A 145 33.85 -7.43 1.05
CA PRO A 145 32.42 -7.63 0.85
C PRO A 145 31.79 -8.37 2.04
N THR A 146 30.56 -7.98 2.40
CA THR A 146 29.80 -8.58 3.53
C THR A 146 29.64 -10.09 3.41
N ILE A 147 29.62 -10.62 2.19
CA ILE A 147 29.54 -12.06 1.92
C ILE A 147 30.80 -12.77 2.45
N LEU A 148 31.99 -12.27 2.10
CA LEU A 148 33.26 -12.83 2.57
C LEU A 148 33.42 -12.63 4.07
N PHE A 149 33.01 -11.45 4.58
CA PHE A 149 33.01 -11.18 6.02
C PHE A 149 32.22 -12.24 6.82
N LYS A 150 31.05 -12.65 6.32
CA LYS A 150 30.25 -13.70 6.96
C LYS A 150 30.88 -15.09 6.87
N GLN A 151 31.60 -15.38 5.79
CA GLN A 151 32.30 -16.67 5.61
C GLN A 151 33.50 -16.81 6.57
N CYS A 152 34.17 -15.70 6.88
CA CYS A 152 35.29 -15.67 7.82
C CYS A 152 34.87 -15.23 9.23
N LEU A 153 33.58 -15.32 9.58
CA LEU A 153 33.06 -14.73 10.80
C LEU A 153 33.69 -15.33 12.05
N ASP A 154 33.94 -16.63 12.09
CA ASP A 154 34.46 -17.30 13.30
C ASP A 154 35.78 -16.71 13.79
N SER A 155 36.67 -16.36 12.86
CA SER A 155 37.94 -15.70 13.18
C SER A 155 37.78 -14.22 13.53
N LEU A 156 36.80 -13.55 12.93
CA LEU A 156 36.55 -12.11 13.13
C LEU A 156 35.67 -11.81 14.35
N LEU A 157 34.89 -12.77 14.80
CA LEU A 157 33.85 -12.61 15.81
C LEU A 157 34.38 -12.04 17.13
N PRO A 158 35.51 -12.53 17.71
CA PRO A 158 36.04 -11.95 18.96
C PRO A 158 36.36 -10.46 18.84
N VAL A 159 36.95 -10.06 17.71
CA VAL A 159 37.32 -8.67 17.43
C VAL A 159 36.07 -7.82 17.25
N VAL A 160 35.09 -8.32 16.50
CA VAL A 160 33.82 -7.60 16.25
C VAL A 160 33.03 -7.43 17.55
N THR A 161 32.94 -8.45 18.39
CA THR A 161 32.31 -8.38 19.71
C THR A 161 33.02 -7.37 20.61
N SER A 162 34.35 -7.37 20.63
CA SER A 162 35.13 -6.38 21.38
C SER A 162 34.83 -4.96 20.90
N ILE A 163 34.77 -4.72 19.58
CA ILE A 163 34.41 -3.41 19.02
C ILE A 163 32.99 -2.99 19.44
N VAL A 164 32.03 -3.92 19.39
CA VAL A 164 30.63 -3.67 19.81
C VAL A 164 30.57 -3.29 21.29
N ASN A 165 31.13 -4.11 22.19
CA ASN A 165 31.06 -3.87 23.63
C ASN A 165 31.83 -2.61 24.04
N THR A 166 32.96 -2.32 23.39
CA THR A 166 33.68 -1.05 23.58
C THR A 166 32.79 0.13 23.19
N SER A 167 32.03 0.04 22.10
CA SER A 167 31.09 1.08 21.69
C SER A 167 29.90 1.23 22.64
N LEU A 168 29.40 0.14 23.23
CA LEU A 168 28.28 0.15 24.18
C LEU A 168 28.68 0.76 25.51
N SER A 169 29.80 0.30 26.08
CA SER A 169 30.33 0.77 27.37
C SER A 169 30.77 2.23 27.31
N SER A 170 31.45 2.65 26.24
CA SER A 170 31.87 4.05 26.06
C SER A 170 30.76 4.99 25.60
N GLY A 171 29.60 4.45 25.18
CA GLY A 171 28.54 5.22 24.52
C GLY A 171 28.97 5.89 23.20
N CYS A 172 30.13 5.53 22.64
CA CYS A 172 30.76 6.24 21.52
C CYS A 172 30.95 5.34 20.30
N LEU A 173 30.30 5.70 19.18
CA LEU A 173 30.58 5.07 17.88
C LEU A 173 31.90 5.60 17.27
N PRO A 174 32.85 4.75 16.87
CA PRO A 174 34.12 5.18 16.26
C PRO A 174 33.93 6.05 15.01
N ARG A 175 34.75 7.12 14.87
CA ARG A 175 34.63 8.08 13.76
C ARG A 175 34.74 7.42 12.38
N ILE A 176 35.59 6.42 12.23
CA ILE A 176 35.79 5.69 10.98
C ILE A 176 34.56 4.87 10.55
N LEU A 177 33.68 4.52 11.50
CA LEU A 177 32.43 3.80 11.27
C LEU A 177 31.25 4.74 11.00
N LYS A 178 31.35 6.02 11.43
CA LYS A 178 30.38 7.08 11.12
C LYS A 178 30.39 7.52 9.65
N VAL A 179 31.42 7.14 8.88
CA VAL A 179 31.55 7.52 7.47
C VAL A 179 30.61 6.67 6.60
N ALA A 180 29.84 7.33 5.73
CA ALA A 180 28.89 6.69 4.81
C ALA A 180 29.14 7.12 3.36
N HIS A 181 28.83 6.23 2.43
CA HIS A 181 28.65 6.59 1.03
C HIS A 181 27.24 7.16 0.83
N VAL A 182 27.13 8.43 0.44
CA VAL A 182 25.83 9.13 0.33
C VAL A 182 25.36 9.16 -1.13
N THR A 183 24.14 8.68 -1.37
CA THR A 183 23.48 8.75 -2.68
C THR A 183 22.27 9.69 -2.62
N PRO A 184 22.27 10.81 -3.36
CA PRO A 184 21.10 11.69 -3.47
C PRO A 184 19.97 11.00 -4.22
N ASN A 185 18.80 10.87 -3.61
CA ASN A 185 17.62 10.27 -4.23
C ASN A 185 16.42 11.23 -4.18
N LEU A 186 15.73 11.41 -5.30
CA LEU A 186 14.61 12.34 -5.40
C LEU A 186 13.45 11.89 -4.48
N LYS A 187 12.94 12.81 -3.64
CA LYS A 187 11.90 12.53 -2.63
C LYS A 187 10.61 12.02 -3.24
N LYS A 188 10.21 12.55 -4.38
CA LYS A 188 9.02 12.18 -5.15
C LYS A 188 9.33 12.37 -6.64
N PRO A 189 8.82 11.51 -7.54
CA PRO A 189 9.16 11.57 -8.97
C PRO A 189 8.83 12.88 -9.70
N LYS A 190 7.89 13.69 -9.19
CA LYS A 190 7.37 14.91 -9.85
C LYS A 190 7.97 16.21 -9.33
N LEU A 191 8.90 16.14 -8.37
CA LEU A 191 9.52 17.34 -7.83
C LEU A 191 10.55 17.90 -8.81
N ASP A 192 10.77 19.21 -8.73
CA ASP A 192 11.81 19.86 -9.52
C ASP A 192 13.16 19.23 -9.21
N ARG A 193 13.84 18.74 -10.25
CA ARG A 193 15.14 18.09 -10.14
C ARG A 193 16.25 19.11 -9.94
N ASN A 194 16.07 20.36 -10.39
CA ASN A 194 17.11 21.37 -10.29
C ASN A 194 17.14 22.03 -8.90
N ASP A 195 16.10 21.80 -8.10
CA ASP A 195 16.09 22.14 -6.68
C ASP A 195 16.62 20.99 -5.81
N LEU A 196 17.83 21.18 -5.25
CA LEU A 196 18.50 20.23 -4.36
C LEU A 196 17.66 19.91 -3.09
N LYS A 197 16.73 20.79 -2.68
CA LYS A 197 15.80 20.54 -1.54
C LYS A 197 14.91 19.32 -1.79
N ASN A 198 14.71 18.92 -3.04
CA ASN A 198 13.86 17.80 -3.43
C ASN A 198 14.54 16.44 -3.31
N TYR A 199 15.81 16.37 -2.92
CA TYR A 199 16.56 15.13 -2.74
C TYR A 199 16.66 14.70 -1.26
N ARG A 200 16.83 13.39 -1.06
CA ARG A 200 17.15 12.75 0.21
C ARG A 200 18.59 12.22 0.15
N PRO A 201 19.42 12.46 1.17
CA PRO A 201 20.71 11.77 1.27
C PRO A 201 20.48 10.33 1.77
N ILE A 202 20.67 9.34 0.92
CA ILE A 202 20.63 7.93 1.33
C ILE A 202 22.05 7.51 1.72
N SER A 203 22.27 7.31 3.02
CA SER A 203 23.58 6.92 3.56
C SER A 203 23.76 5.40 3.56
N ASN A 204 24.75 4.90 2.84
CA ASN A 204 25.22 3.52 2.95
C ASN A 204 26.42 3.45 3.91
N LEU A 205 26.15 3.03 5.15
CA LEU A 205 27.15 2.86 6.20
C LEU A 205 27.92 1.54 6.07
N LYS A 206 29.13 1.52 6.65
CA LYS A 206 29.95 0.30 6.79
C LYS A 206 29.20 -0.79 7.55
N PHE A 207 29.48 -2.05 7.21
CA PHE A 207 28.74 -3.18 7.76
C PHE A 207 28.83 -3.25 9.30
N ILE A 208 30.02 -3.05 9.88
CA ILE A 208 30.23 -3.04 11.33
C ILE A 208 29.43 -1.92 12.04
N SER A 209 29.30 -0.74 11.43
CA SER A 209 28.44 0.34 11.98
C SER A 209 27.00 -0.14 12.15
N LYS A 210 26.46 -0.81 11.12
CA LYS A 210 25.10 -1.35 11.14
C LYS A 210 24.95 -2.48 12.16
N VAL A 211 25.99 -3.26 12.42
CA VAL A 211 25.97 -4.30 13.47
C VAL A 211 25.82 -3.64 14.85
N ILE A 212 26.63 -2.62 15.15
CA ILE A 212 26.55 -1.88 16.42
C ILE A 212 25.18 -1.22 16.59
N GLU A 213 24.68 -0.54 15.54
CA GLU A 213 23.34 0.08 15.56
C GLU A 213 22.22 -0.94 15.83
N ARG A 214 22.33 -2.16 15.29
CA ARG A 214 21.35 -3.22 15.53
C ARG A 214 21.41 -3.74 16.97
N VAL A 215 22.58 -3.83 17.57
CA VAL A 215 22.74 -4.21 18.98
C VAL A 215 22.09 -3.16 19.88
N VAL A 216 22.41 -1.88 19.66
CA VAL A 216 21.79 -0.74 20.37
C VAL A 216 20.28 -0.72 20.19
N SER A 217 19.80 -0.87 18.95
CA SER A 217 18.37 -0.88 18.63
C SER A 217 17.63 -2.04 19.29
N ALA A 218 18.26 -3.21 19.45
CA ALA A 218 17.66 -4.34 20.14
C ALA A 218 17.40 -4.02 21.61
N GLN A 219 18.39 -3.46 22.31
CA GLN A 219 18.25 -3.11 23.74
C GLN A 219 17.25 -1.96 23.96
N LEU A 220 17.28 -0.92 23.11
CA LEU A 220 16.31 0.18 23.20
C LEU A 220 14.88 -0.26 22.91
N THR A 221 14.67 -1.11 21.89
CA THR A 221 13.35 -1.64 21.57
C THR A 221 12.80 -2.48 22.73
N SER A 222 13.66 -3.30 23.34
CA SER A 222 13.29 -4.10 24.51
C SER A 222 12.76 -3.22 25.65
N TYR A 223 13.44 -2.10 25.92
CA TYR A 223 13.02 -1.14 26.94
C TYR A 223 11.76 -0.34 26.56
N LEU A 224 11.64 0.14 25.32
CA LEU A 224 10.45 0.87 24.90
C LEU A 224 9.19 0.00 25.00
N HIS A 225 9.29 -1.30 24.70
CA HIS A 225 8.18 -2.23 24.88
C HIS A 225 7.71 -2.37 26.33
N SER A 226 8.56 -2.09 27.32
CA SER A 226 8.11 -2.08 28.73
C SER A 226 7.37 -0.79 29.12
N ILE A 227 7.22 0.19 28.23
CA ILE A 227 6.76 1.56 28.57
C ILE A 227 5.61 2.08 27.69
N VAL A 228 5.53 1.67 26.41
CA VAL A 228 4.63 2.31 25.44
C VAL A 228 3.13 2.08 25.74
N PRO A 229 2.31 3.16 25.79
CA PRO A 229 0.89 3.14 26.14
C PRO A 229 -0.07 2.85 24.96
N ILE A 230 -1.36 2.69 25.30
CA ILE A 230 -2.45 2.33 24.39
C ILE A 230 -2.64 3.40 23.29
N SER A 231 -2.69 2.96 22.02
CA SER A 231 -2.99 3.81 20.87
C SER A 231 -4.47 3.73 20.47
N SER A 232 -5.08 4.86 20.09
CA SER A 232 -6.47 4.91 19.59
C SER A 232 -6.64 4.26 18.22
N GLU A 233 -5.56 4.23 17.43
CA GLU A 233 -5.51 3.60 16.12
C GLU A 233 -4.15 2.93 15.89
N VAL A 234 -4.13 1.74 15.30
CA VAL A 234 -2.91 1.05 14.93
C VAL A 234 -3.00 0.59 13.49
N ARG A 235 -1.96 0.89 12.71
CA ARG A 235 -1.86 0.41 11.34
C ARG A 235 -1.08 -0.90 11.30
N ASN A 236 -1.73 -1.97 10.87
CA ASN A 236 -1.11 -3.28 10.68
C ASN A 236 -1.36 -3.81 9.26
N LEU A 237 -0.29 -4.14 8.53
CA LEU A 237 -0.32 -4.62 7.13
C LEU A 237 -1.20 -3.76 6.20
N GLY A 238 -1.23 -2.45 6.44
CA GLY A 238 -2.04 -1.52 5.64
C GLY A 238 -3.49 -1.36 6.09
N VAL A 239 -3.99 -2.22 6.98
CA VAL A 239 -5.29 -2.09 7.66
C VAL A 239 -5.12 -1.19 8.89
N ILE A 240 -6.15 -0.41 9.20
CA ILE A 240 -6.17 0.46 10.39
C ILE A 240 -7.20 -0.11 11.35
N PHE A 241 -6.75 -0.43 12.55
CA PHE A 241 -7.57 -0.89 13.65
C PHE A 241 -7.78 0.29 14.60
N ASP A 242 -9.00 0.77 14.73
CA ASP A 242 -9.40 1.68 15.79
C ASP A 242 -9.65 0.93 17.10
N ASN A 243 -9.63 1.67 18.21
CA ASN A 243 -9.85 1.13 19.57
C ASN A 243 -11.20 0.40 19.73
N ALA A 244 -12.20 0.75 18.92
CA ALA A 244 -13.54 0.20 18.96
C ALA A 244 -13.77 -0.90 17.90
N LEU A 245 -12.73 -1.31 17.14
CA LEU A 245 -12.78 -2.27 16.03
C LEU A 245 -13.99 -2.07 15.08
N ASP A 246 -14.40 -0.83 14.85
CA ASP A 246 -15.51 -0.46 13.97
C ASP A 246 -15.06 -0.15 12.53
N MET A 247 -13.75 -0.09 12.31
CA MET A 247 -13.05 0.08 11.04
C MET A 247 -13.43 1.38 10.31
N LYS A 248 -14.04 2.38 10.98
CA LYS A 248 -14.50 3.62 10.34
C LYS A 248 -13.37 4.34 9.61
N GLU A 249 -12.22 4.50 10.28
CA GLU A 249 -11.08 5.19 9.69
C GLU A 249 -10.48 4.38 8.53
N HIS A 250 -10.44 3.05 8.64
CA HIS A 250 -9.99 2.19 7.55
C HIS A 250 -10.89 2.32 6.31
N VAL A 251 -12.20 2.20 6.49
CA VAL A 251 -13.20 2.35 5.43
C VAL A 251 -13.11 3.73 4.80
N ARG A 252 -13.00 4.80 5.60
CA ARG A 252 -12.85 6.17 5.11
C ARG A 252 -11.65 6.33 4.18
N ARG A 253 -10.48 5.78 4.55
CA ARG A 253 -9.27 5.86 3.72
C ARG A 253 -9.38 5.05 2.42
N ILE A 254 -10.00 3.87 2.47
CA ILE A 254 -10.28 3.07 1.25
C ILE A 254 -11.19 3.87 0.32
N VAL A 255 -12.30 4.38 0.83
CA VAL A 255 -13.28 5.16 0.05
C VAL A 255 -12.61 6.38 -0.57
N GLN A 256 -11.81 7.14 0.19
CA GLN A 256 -11.11 8.32 -0.32
C GLN A 256 -10.14 7.97 -1.46
N ALA A 257 -9.29 6.96 -1.26
CA ALA A 257 -8.32 6.53 -2.26
C ALA A 257 -8.98 5.98 -3.52
N ALA A 258 -10.04 5.18 -3.37
CA ALA A 258 -10.78 4.59 -4.48
C ALA A 258 -11.57 5.65 -5.25
N SER A 259 -12.23 6.59 -4.56
CA SER A 259 -12.95 7.69 -5.19
C SER A 259 -12.02 8.60 -6.00
N PHE A 260 -10.83 8.88 -5.47
CA PHE A 260 -9.80 9.62 -6.21
C PHE A 260 -9.31 8.87 -7.45
N ALA A 261 -9.19 7.54 -7.38
CA ALA A 261 -8.87 6.73 -8.55
C ALA A 261 -9.97 6.78 -9.62
N ILE A 262 -11.24 6.66 -9.21
CA ILE A 262 -12.40 6.81 -10.11
C ILE A 262 -12.35 8.17 -10.80
N TYR A 263 -12.10 9.25 -10.06
CA TYR A 263 -11.95 10.60 -10.62
C TYR A 263 -10.85 10.66 -11.68
N LYS A 264 -9.65 10.10 -11.41
CA LYS A 264 -8.55 10.05 -12.38
C LYS A 264 -8.92 9.28 -13.65
N ILE A 265 -9.52 8.10 -13.51
CA ILE A 265 -9.95 7.28 -14.66
C ILE A 265 -11.04 8.03 -15.44
N GLY A 266 -11.96 8.71 -14.74
CA GLY A 266 -13.01 9.54 -15.35
C GLY A 266 -12.47 10.67 -16.23
N ARG A 267 -11.34 11.30 -15.84
CA ARG A 267 -10.67 12.29 -16.70
C ARG A 267 -10.12 11.69 -17.99
N LEU A 268 -9.77 10.41 -17.97
CA LEU A 268 -9.23 9.69 -19.11
C LEU A 268 -10.31 8.98 -19.94
N HIS A 269 -11.58 8.98 -19.51
CA HIS A 269 -12.62 8.13 -20.11
C HIS A 269 -12.80 8.36 -21.61
N LYS A 270 -12.56 9.58 -22.12
CA LYS A 270 -12.63 9.91 -23.55
C LYS A 270 -11.68 9.04 -24.39
N PHE A 271 -10.54 8.66 -23.81
CA PHE A 271 -9.48 7.89 -24.44
C PHE A 271 -9.56 6.38 -24.15
N LEU A 272 -10.46 5.96 -23.25
CA LEU A 272 -10.61 4.58 -22.79
C LEU A 272 -11.84 3.93 -23.41
N ASP A 273 -11.66 2.76 -24.02
CA ASP A 273 -12.75 1.82 -24.27
C ASP A 273 -13.23 1.16 -22.97
N SER A 274 -14.40 0.51 -23.02
CA SER A 274 -15.03 -0.10 -21.83
C SER A 274 -14.12 -1.14 -21.18
N THR A 275 -13.47 -2.00 -21.98
CA THR A 275 -12.58 -3.06 -21.49
C THR A 275 -11.35 -2.48 -20.80
N SER A 276 -10.72 -1.45 -21.38
CA SER A 276 -9.62 -0.75 -20.72
C SER A 276 -10.03 -0.03 -19.43
N ALA A 277 -11.21 0.59 -19.43
CA ALA A 277 -11.76 1.23 -18.23
C ALA A 277 -12.03 0.21 -17.12
N GLU A 278 -12.57 -0.96 -17.47
CA GLU A 278 -12.82 -2.08 -16.56
C GLU A 278 -11.51 -2.58 -15.93
N ARG A 279 -10.47 -2.82 -16.74
CA ARG A 279 -9.13 -3.21 -16.28
C ARG A 279 -8.57 -2.21 -15.26
N LEU A 280 -8.69 -0.92 -15.54
CA LEU A 280 -8.24 0.14 -14.62
C LEU A 280 -9.05 0.17 -13.34
N VAL A 281 -10.38 0.05 -13.43
CA VAL A 281 -11.23 0.01 -12.25
C VAL A 281 -10.91 -1.22 -11.39
N HIS A 282 -10.66 -2.39 -11.98
CA HIS A 282 -10.21 -3.54 -11.21
C HIS A 282 -8.87 -3.30 -10.52
N ALA A 283 -7.88 -2.79 -11.25
CA ALA A 283 -6.54 -2.55 -10.73
C ALA A 283 -6.49 -1.49 -9.63
N PHE A 284 -7.29 -0.41 -9.73
CA PHE A 284 -7.21 0.73 -8.81
C PHE A 284 -8.38 0.81 -7.82
N VAL A 285 -9.54 0.25 -8.11
CA VAL A 285 -10.72 0.36 -7.24
C VAL A 285 -10.98 -1.00 -6.61
N SER A 286 -11.24 -2.04 -7.41
CA SER A 286 -11.57 -3.37 -6.87
C SER A 286 -10.45 -3.92 -6.01
N SER A 287 -9.19 -3.79 -6.41
CA SER A 287 -8.04 -4.22 -5.60
C SER A 287 -8.01 -3.62 -4.20
N ARG A 288 -8.46 -2.36 -4.03
CA ARG A 288 -8.56 -1.67 -2.74
C ARG A 288 -9.76 -2.11 -1.94
N LEU A 289 -10.89 -2.32 -2.61
CA LEU A 289 -12.13 -2.82 -1.99
C LEU A 289 -11.99 -4.29 -1.54
N ASP A 290 -11.19 -5.08 -2.25
CA ASP A 290 -11.01 -6.51 -2.01
C ASP A 290 -9.80 -6.82 -1.08
N TYR A 291 -8.94 -5.83 -0.82
CA TYR A 291 -7.80 -5.98 0.09
C TYR A 291 -8.30 -6.10 1.53
N CYS A 292 -8.04 -7.25 2.17
CA CYS A 292 -8.44 -7.55 3.54
C CYS A 292 -9.94 -7.36 3.83
N ASN A 293 -10.80 -7.46 2.81
CA ASN A 293 -12.23 -7.18 2.95
C ASN A 293 -12.98 -8.15 3.85
N SER A 294 -12.43 -9.36 4.11
CA SER A 294 -12.97 -10.30 5.09
C SER A 294 -13.05 -9.71 6.50
N LEU A 295 -12.19 -8.75 6.85
CA LEU A 295 -12.20 -8.08 8.15
C LEU A 295 -13.41 -7.14 8.33
N LEU A 296 -14.09 -6.79 7.24
CA LEU A 296 -15.26 -5.90 7.25
C LEU A 296 -16.56 -6.67 7.52
N TYR A 297 -16.48 -7.96 7.82
CA TYR A 297 -17.65 -8.77 8.14
C TYR A 297 -18.33 -8.31 9.43
N GLY A 298 -19.68 -8.29 9.39
CA GLY A 298 -20.48 -7.89 10.54
C GLY A 298 -20.38 -6.40 10.91
N LEU A 299 -19.74 -5.57 10.07
CA LEU A 299 -19.79 -4.12 10.24
C LEU A 299 -21.20 -3.58 9.96
N PRO A 300 -21.57 -2.46 10.61
CA PRO A 300 -22.83 -1.76 10.34
C PRO A 300 -23.03 -1.43 8.85
N SER A 301 -24.27 -1.52 8.37
CA SER A 301 -24.60 -1.32 6.95
C SER A 301 -24.17 0.04 6.42
N ASN A 302 -24.26 1.10 7.23
CA ASN A 302 -23.82 2.44 6.86
C ASN A 302 -22.33 2.51 6.47
N GLU A 303 -21.44 1.69 7.04
CA GLU A 303 -20.02 1.63 6.65
C GLU A 303 -19.83 0.85 5.35
N ILE A 304 -20.51 -0.29 5.19
CA ILE A 304 -20.46 -1.09 3.96
C ILE A 304 -21.05 -0.33 2.77
N ASP A 305 -22.12 0.44 3.00
CA ASP A 305 -22.78 1.24 1.97
C ASP A 305 -21.86 2.31 1.38
N LYS A 306 -20.90 2.83 2.15
CA LYS A 306 -19.88 3.77 1.62
C LYS A 306 -19.02 3.09 0.57
N LEU A 307 -18.59 1.86 0.81
CA LEU A 307 -17.83 1.06 -0.16
C LEU A 307 -18.69 0.67 -1.36
N GLN A 308 -19.96 0.34 -1.13
CA GLN A 308 -20.91 0.03 -2.21
C GLN A 308 -21.10 1.23 -3.15
N ARG A 309 -21.22 2.45 -2.61
CA ARG A 309 -21.31 3.67 -3.43
C ARG A 309 -20.08 3.85 -4.33
N VAL A 310 -18.88 3.57 -3.82
CA VAL A 310 -17.63 3.60 -4.61
C VAL A 310 -17.68 2.59 -5.75
N GLN A 311 -18.08 1.35 -5.47
CA GLN A 311 -18.25 0.32 -6.51
C GLN A 311 -19.28 0.76 -7.56
N ASN A 312 -20.41 1.30 -7.13
CA ASN A 312 -21.49 1.75 -8.01
C ASN A 312 -21.01 2.88 -8.95
N SER A 313 -20.27 3.84 -8.41
CA SER A 313 -19.65 4.91 -9.21
C SER A 313 -18.65 4.35 -10.21
N ALA A 314 -17.85 3.36 -9.83
CA ALA A 314 -16.88 2.72 -10.71
C ALA A 314 -17.57 1.91 -11.83
N ALA A 315 -18.64 1.19 -11.52
CA ALA A 315 -19.42 0.42 -12.49
C ALA A 315 -20.08 1.33 -13.55
N ARG A 316 -20.65 2.45 -13.11
CA ARG A 316 -21.21 3.47 -14.02
C ARG A 316 -20.15 4.14 -14.88
N LEU A 317 -18.94 4.32 -14.35
CA LEU A 317 -17.82 4.87 -15.12
C LEU A 317 -17.42 3.93 -16.26
N VAL A 318 -17.34 2.62 -16.02
CA VAL A 318 -17.03 1.61 -17.04
C VAL A 318 -18.10 1.56 -18.13
N THR A 319 -19.37 1.45 -17.73
CA THR A 319 -20.53 1.35 -18.64
C THR A 319 -21.01 2.69 -19.21
N ARG A 320 -20.34 3.80 -18.87
CA ARG A 320 -20.69 5.17 -19.30
C ARG A 320 -22.15 5.57 -19.01
N ARG A 321 -22.67 5.11 -17.87
CA ARG A 321 -24.04 5.41 -17.41
C ARG A 321 -24.10 6.70 -16.59
N LYS A 322 -25.26 7.34 -16.55
CA LYS A 322 -25.43 8.59 -15.78
C LYS A 322 -25.40 8.29 -14.29
N LYS A 323 -25.03 9.29 -13.49
CA LYS A 323 -24.85 9.18 -12.03
C LYS A 323 -26.02 8.52 -11.30
N TYR A 324 -27.25 8.80 -11.74
CA TYR A 324 -28.49 8.35 -11.09
C TYR A 324 -29.14 7.14 -11.76
N ASP A 325 -28.54 6.58 -12.80
CA ASP A 325 -29.07 5.38 -13.45
C ASP A 325 -29.13 4.22 -12.46
N HIS A 326 -30.19 3.40 -12.56
CA HIS A 326 -30.39 2.27 -11.66
C HIS A 326 -29.21 1.28 -11.74
N ILE A 327 -28.66 0.92 -10.59
CA ILE A 327 -27.34 0.25 -10.52
C ILE A 327 -27.41 -1.27 -10.71
N LYS A 328 -28.51 -1.93 -10.33
CA LYS A 328 -28.61 -3.40 -10.38
C LYS A 328 -28.35 -3.96 -11.80
N PRO A 329 -28.94 -3.42 -12.89
CA PRO A 329 -28.66 -3.87 -14.25
C PRO A 329 -27.19 -3.71 -14.64
N VAL A 330 -26.54 -2.63 -14.18
CA VAL A 330 -25.14 -2.34 -14.49
C VAL A 330 -24.20 -3.34 -13.84
N LEU A 331 -24.46 -3.71 -12.58
CA LEU A 331 -23.68 -4.76 -11.90
C LEU A 331 -23.90 -6.13 -12.55
N HIS A 332 -25.12 -6.40 -13.03
CA HIS A 332 -25.45 -7.62 -13.76
C HIS A 332 -24.71 -7.72 -15.10
N GLU A 333 -24.70 -6.63 -15.88
CA GLU A 333 -23.95 -6.51 -17.14
C GLU A 333 -22.45 -6.79 -16.93
N LEU A 334 -21.86 -6.21 -15.87
CA LEU A 334 -20.44 -6.37 -15.55
C LEU A 334 -20.12 -7.68 -14.80
N HIS A 335 -21.12 -8.47 -14.40
CA HIS A 335 -20.94 -9.64 -13.53
C HIS A 335 -20.18 -9.31 -12.23
N TRP A 336 -20.45 -8.15 -11.64
CA TRP A 336 -19.81 -7.66 -10.41
C TRP A 336 -20.68 -7.89 -9.18
N LEU A 337 -20.23 -8.77 -8.28
CA LEU A 337 -20.86 -8.98 -6.96
C LEU A 337 -20.87 -7.66 -6.16
N PRO A 338 -21.96 -7.32 -5.46
CA PRO A 338 -21.95 -6.20 -4.54
C PRO A 338 -20.98 -6.42 -3.36
N VAL A 339 -20.61 -5.36 -2.65
CA VAL A 339 -19.51 -5.36 -1.67
C VAL A 339 -19.77 -6.33 -0.52
N ARG A 340 -21.01 -6.41 -0.03
CA ARG A 340 -21.37 -7.33 1.05
C ARG A 340 -21.15 -8.78 0.66
N GLU A 341 -21.58 -9.14 -0.54
CA GLU A 341 -21.44 -10.47 -1.12
C GLU A 341 -19.97 -10.81 -1.39
N ARG A 342 -19.14 -9.82 -1.76
CA ARG A 342 -17.68 -9.99 -1.88
C ARG A 342 -17.00 -10.32 -0.54
N ILE A 343 -17.48 -9.75 0.56
CA ILE A 343 -16.97 -10.06 1.91
C ILE A 343 -17.34 -11.50 2.28
N ILE A 344 -18.60 -11.88 2.07
CA ILE A 344 -19.09 -13.27 2.28
C ILE A 344 -18.29 -14.25 1.42
N TYR A 345 -18.09 -13.92 0.14
CA TYR A 345 -17.29 -14.69 -0.79
C TYR A 345 -15.88 -14.94 -0.26
N LYS A 346 -15.23 -13.89 0.28
CA LYS A 346 -13.87 -14.00 0.82
C LYS A 346 -13.82 -14.92 2.03
N ILE A 347 -14.78 -14.79 2.95
CA ILE A 347 -14.85 -15.65 4.15
C ILE A 347 -15.05 -17.11 3.73
N ALA A 348 -16.04 -17.40 2.89
CA ALA A 348 -16.28 -18.76 2.41
C ALA A 348 -15.07 -19.37 1.68
N LEU A 349 -14.37 -18.57 0.86
CA LEU A 349 -13.13 -19.02 0.20
C LEU A 349 -12.02 -19.33 1.21
N LEU A 350 -11.85 -18.51 2.26
CA LEU A 350 -10.89 -18.77 3.32
C LEU A 350 -11.26 -20.03 4.12
N THR A 351 -12.54 -20.21 4.44
CA THR A 351 -13.07 -21.40 5.11
C THR A 351 -12.76 -22.66 4.30
N TYR A 352 -13.08 -22.69 3.01
CA TYR A 352 -12.79 -23.86 2.17
C TYR A 352 -11.30 -24.19 2.15
N LYS A 353 -10.44 -23.18 1.98
CA LYS A 353 -8.99 -23.37 1.98
C LYS A 353 -8.50 -23.93 3.31
N ALA A 354 -9.06 -23.48 4.43
CA ALA A 354 -8.73 -23.98 5.75
C ALA A 354 -9.12 -25.45 5.91
N LEU A 355 -10.33 -25.84 5.47
CA LEU A 355 -10.80 -27.23 5.52
C LEU A 355 -10.01 -28.19 4.62
N HIS A 356 -9.42 -27.70 3.53
CA HIS A 356 -8.65 -28.52 2.57
C HIS A 356 -7.13 -28.41 2.78
N GLY A 357 -6.66 -27.93 3.94
CA GLY A 357 -5.22 -27.85 4.25
C GLY A 357 -4.43 -26.84 3.39
N MET A 358 -5.11 -25.90 2.73
CA MET A 358 -4.48 -24.85 1.90
C MET A 358 -4.30 -23.51 2.63
N ALA A 359 -4.78 -23.41 3.87
CA ALA A 359 -4.54 -22.27 4.75
C ALA A 359 -3.53 -22.66 5.86
N PRO A 360 -2.87 -21.66 6.49
CA PRO A 360 -2.04 -21.93 7.66
C PRO A 360 -2.83 -22.63 8.77
N SER A 361 -2.16 -23.51 9.53
CA SER A 361 -2.77 -24.29 10.62
C SER A 361 -3.55 -23.42 11.59
N TYR A 362 -2.98 -22.29 12.02
CA TYR A 362 -3.63 -21.37 12.96
C TYR A 362 -4.98 -20.80 12.49
N ILE A 363 -5.31 -20.86 11.19
CA ILE A 363 -6.63 -20.52 10.67
C ILE A 363 -7.54 -21.75 10.62
N ALA A 364 -7.01 -22.91 10.25
CA ALA A 364 -7.74 -24.18 10.23
C ALA A 364 -8.18 -24.61 11.64
N ASP A 365 -7.31 -24.41 12.63
CA ASP A 365 -7.56 -24.75 14.04
C ASP A 365 -8.69 -23.93 14.66
N LEU A 366 -9.04 -22.78 14.06
CA LEU A 366 -10.20 -21.96 14.46
C LEU A 366 -11.53 -22.56 14.03
N LEU A 367 -11.53 -23.60 13.19
CA LEU A 367 -12.70 -24.26 12.66
C LEU A 367 -12.80 -25.66 13.26
N SER A 368 -14.02 -26.05 13.63
CA SER A 368 -14.30 -27.40 14.09
C SER A 368 -15.42 -28.01 13.27
N GLU A 369 -15.22 -29.23 12.80
CA GLU A 369 -16.26 -29.98 12.09
C GLU A 369 -17.45 -30.25 13.01
N TYR A 370 -18.65 -30.16 12.45
CA TYR A 370 -19.86 -30.54 13.16
C TYR A 370 -19.97 -32.07 13.24
N LYS A 371 -19.75 -32.63 14.43
CA LYS A 371 -19.93 -34.05 14.73
C LYS A 371 -21.14 -34.21 15.66
N PRO A 372 -22.31 -34.62 15.15
CA PRO A 372 -23.48 -34.88 16.00
C PRO A 372 -23.25 -36.14 16.86
N SER A 373 -23.84 -36.17 18.05
CA SER A 373 -23.75 -37.32 18.98
C SER A 373 -24.44 -38.59 18.44
N ARG A 374 -25.33 -38.44 17.46
CA ARG A 374 -26.07 -39.51 16.78
C ARG A 374 -26.03 -39.31 15.27
N SER A 375 -26.13 -40.40 14.49
CA SER A 375 -26.17 -40.30 13.03
C SER A 375 -27.46 -39.58 12.58
N LEU A 376 -27.31 -38.38 12.02
CA LEU A 376 -28.39 -37.53 11.52
C LEU A 376 -28.14 -37.22 10.04
N ARG A 377 -29.18 -36.86 9.28
CA ARG A 377 -29.02 -36.39 7.88
C ARG A 377 -28.07 -35.19 7.74
N SER A 378 -27.82 -34.45 8.82
CA SER A 378 -26.88 -33.34 8.87
C SER A 378 -25.40 -33.76 9.01
N SER A 379 -25.09 -35.02 9.32
CA SER A 379 -23.71 -35.51 9.45
C SER A 379 -22.98 -35.57 8.11
N SER A 380 -23.68 -35.87 7.02
CA SER A 380 -23.12 -35.93 5.66
C SER A 380 -23.01 -34.56 4.97
N GLN A 381 -23.46 -33.49 5.62
CA GLN A 381 -23.59 -32.18 5.00
C GLN A 381 -22.29 -31.36 4.99
N CYS A 382 -21.24 -31.76 5.70
CA CYS A 382 -20.00 -30.96 5.88
C CYS A 382 -20.26 -29.61 6.57
N PHE A 383 -21.03 -29.63 7.66
CA PHE A 383 -21.25 -28.44 8.50
C PHE A 383 -20.08 -28.19 9.45
N LEU A 384 -19.93 -26.94 9.89
CA LEU A 384 -19.02 -26.54 10.94
C LEU A 384 -19.77 -26.29 12.25
N LYS A 385 -19.15 -26.63 13.37
CA LYS A 385 -19.66 -26.31 14.69
C LYS A 385 -19.64 -24.79 14.87
N ARG A 386 -20.79 -24.20 15.21
CA ARG A 386 -20.82 -22.80 15.66
C ARG A 386 -20.34 -22.76 17.11
N PRO A 387 -19.28 -22.00 17.44
CA PRO A 387 -18.95 -21.77 18.84
C PRO A 387 -20.14 -21.08 19.55
N GLN A 388 -20.34 -21.41 20.84
CA GLN A 388 -21.29 -20.66 21.65
C GLN A 388 -20.79 -19.21 21.72
N SER A 389 -21.65 -18.25 21.40
CA SER A 389 -21.29 -16.84 21.33
C SER A 389 -20.64 -16.41 22.66
N VAL A 390 -19.41 -15.92 22.58
CA VAL A 390 -18.71 -15.34 23.73
C VAL A 390 -19.36 -13.98 24.01
N CYS A 391 -19.56 -13.64 25.28
CA CYS A 391 -20.47 -12.62 25.86
C CYS A 391 -20.46 -11.17 25.32
N THR A 392 -19.91 -10.90 24.14
CA THR A 392 -20.07 -9.62 23.43
C THR A 392 -20.54 -9.89 21.99
N SER A 393 -21.83 -9.67 21.73
CA SER A 393 -22.47 -9.75 20.40
C SER A 393 -21.86 -8.82 19.35
N TYR A 394 -20.99 -7.90 19.76
CA TYR A 394 -20.43 -6.87 18.88
C TYR A 394 -19.11 -7.29 18.19
N TYR A 395 -18.18 -7.89 18.93
CA TYR A 395 -16.83 -8.21 18.44
C TYR A 395 -16.61 -9.69 18.20
N GLY A 396 -17.13 -10.53 19.11
CA GLY A 396 -16.99 -11.99 19.03
C GLY A 396 -17.60 -12.55 17.75
N ASP A 397 -18.79 -12.06 17.38
CA ASP A 397 -19.52 -12.54 16.21
C ASP A 397 -18.86 -12.16 14.87
N ARG A 398 -17.98 -11.14 14.87
CA ARG A 398 -17.18 -10.74 13.70
C ARG A 398 -15.91 -11.56 13.53
N SER A 399 -15.48 -12.27 14.57
CA SER A 399 -14.27 -13.10 14.52
C SER A 399 -14.40 -14.20 13.48
N PHE A 400 -13.27 -14.64 12.90
CA PHE A 400 -13.28 -15.66 11.87
C PHE A 400 -13.88 -16.99 12.37
N SER A 401 -13.63 -17.38 13.63
CA SER A 401 -14.16 -18.61 14.22
C SER A 401 -15.69 -18.63 14.34
N VAL A 402 -16.35 -17.47 14.39
CA VAL A 402 -17.83 -17.37 14.38
C VAL A 402 -18.35 -17.11 12.97
N ALA A 403 -17.72 -16.18 12.25
CA ALA A 403 -18.13 -15.76 10.91
C ALA A 403 -18.04 -16.90 9.89
N ALA A 404 -16.97 -17.69 9.93
CA ALA A 404 -16.75 -18.77 8.97
C ALA A 404 -17.81 -19.88 9.07
N PRO A 405 -18.11 -20.49 10.24
CA PRO A 405 -19.22 -21.43 10.36
C PRO A 405 -20.59 -20.83 10.01
N THR A 406 -20.81 -19.55 10.33
CA THR A 406 -22.07 -18.85 10.02
C THR A 406 -22.28 -18.74 8.52
N VAL A 407 -21.27 -18.24 7.80
CA VAL A 407 -21.30 -18.15 6.34
C VAL A 407 -21.35 -19.53 5.70
N TRP A 408 -20.47 -20.44 6.12
CA TRP A 408 -20.30 -21.77 5.51
C TRP A 408 -21.56 -22.63 5.62
N ASN A 409 -22.19 -22.67 6.79
CA ASN A 409 -23.37 -23.50 7.01
C ASN A 409 -24.61 -22.99 6.25
N ASN A 410 -24.64 -21.71 5.88
CA ASN A 410 -25.71 -21.16 5.05
C ASN A 410 -25.52 -21.50 3.55
N LEU A 411 -24.38 -22.07 3.14
CA LEU A 411 -24.14 -22.45 1.76
C LEU A 411 -24.83 -23.78 1.40
N PRO A 412 -25.38 -23.90 0.18
CA PRO A 412 -25.89 -25.16 -0.34
C PRO A 412 -24.84 -26.28 -0.32
N HIS A 413 -25.30 -27.52 -0.14
CA HIS A 413 -24.42 -28.69 -0.05
C HIS A 413 -23.49 -28.83 -1.25
N HIS A 414 -24.01 -28.66 -2.47
CA HIS A 414 -23.23 -28.77 -3.71
C HIS A 414 -22.10 -27.72 -3.84
N ILE A 415 -22.16 -26.61 -3.11
CA ILE A 415 -21.07 -25.63 -3.06
C ILE A 415 -20.01 -26.08 -2.06
N ARG A 416 -20.44 -26.60 -0.91
CA ARG A 416 -19.54 -27.09 0.15
C ARG A 416 -18.73 -28.30 -0.27
N THR A 417 -19.30 -29.17 -1.11
CA THR A 417 -18.62 -30.37 -1.65
C THR A 417 -17.87 -30.11 -2.96
N ALA A 418 -17.55 -28.85 -3.28
CA ALA A 418 -16.75 -28.54 -4.47
C ALA A 418 -15.38 -29.25 -4.41
N THR A 419 -14.99 -29.91 -5.50
CA THR A 419 -13.77 -30.73 -5.58
C THR A 419 -12.48 -29.92 -5.72
N SER A 420 -12.59 -28.63 -6.06
CA SER A 420 -11.45 -27.73 -6.21
C SER A 420 -11.81 -26.29 -5.86
N VAL A 421 -10.78 -25.51 -5.54
CA VAL A 421 -10.91 -24.06 -5.31
C VAL A 421 -11.55 -23.36 -6.52
N SER A 422 -11.19 -23.75 -7.74
CA SER A 422 -11.75 -23.15 -8.96
C SER A 422 -13.25 -23.45 -9.08
N SER A 423 -13.66 -24.69 -8.82
CA SER A 423 -15.08 -25.08 -8.83
C SER A 423 -15.87 -24.32 -7.76
N LEU A 424 -15.33 -24.20 -6.55
CA LEU A 424 -15.92 -23.41 -5.46
C LEU A 424 -16.08 -21.95 -5.88
N LYS A 425 -15.03 -21.33 -6.41
CA LYS A 425 -15.05 -19.91 -6.80
C LYS A 425 -16.16 -19.60 -7.80
N THR A 426 -16.39 -20.48 -8.78
CA THR A 426 -17.45 -20.32 -9.78
C THR A 426 -18.83 -20.52 -9.15
N ARG A 427 -19.06 -21.65 -8.45
CA ARG A 427 -20.35 -21.95 -7.81
C ARG A 427 -20.76 -20.90 -6.78
N LEU A 428 -19.80 -20.46 -5.97
CA LEU A 428 -19.99 -19.43 -4.95
C LEU A 428 -20.29 -18.07 -5.57
N LYS A 429 -19.63 -17.72 -6.68
CA LYS A 429 -19.95 -16.48 -7.40
C LYS A 429 -21.38 -16.54 -7.92
N THR A 430 -21.81 -17.64 -8.54
CA THR A 430 -23.17 -17.81 -9.05
C THR A 430 -24.24 -17.77 -7.94
N TYR A 431 -23.95 -18.33 -6.76
CA TYR A 431 -24.90 -18.33 -5.64
C TYR A 431 -25.07 -16.97 -4.96
N LEU A 432 -24.00 -16.18 -4.91
CA LEU A 432 -24.01 -14.86 -4.27
C LEU A 432 -24.41 -13.72 -5.22
N PHE A 433 -24.58 -14.02 -6.51
CA PHE A 433 -25.02 -13.09 -7.54
C PHE A 433 -26.54 -13.11 -7.63
#